data_AF-A0A923S4B5-F1
#
_entry.id   AF-A0A923S4B5-F1
#
_cell.length_a   1.000
_cell.length_b   1.000
_cell.length_c   1.000
_cell.angle_alpha   90.00
_cell.angle_beta   90.00
_cell.angle_gamma   90.00
#
_symmetry.space_group_name_H-M   'P 1'
#
loop_
_entity.id
_entity.type
_entity.pdbx_description
1 polymer ?
#
loop_
_entity_poly.entity_id
_entity_poly.type
_entity_poly.pdbx_seq_one_letter_code
_entity_poly.pdbx_strand_id
1 'polypeptide(L)'
;MTTEPDTASGGDYDHDMDRRMMTLEVKWDAILPTLATKSDLAELRTEIREVRTEVHKEIGEVRTEMQREFGAVRAEIQKGINETQRWMIATVIGLFIGFAGLFLAMTNTLRPQPVAVSAPAR
;
A
#
# COMPACT_ATOMS: atom_id res chain seq x y z
N MET A 1 54.53 75.03 38.70
CA MET A 1 54.25 74.23 37.49
C MET A 1 53.21 73.20 37.88
N THR A 2 51.94 73.55 37.66
CA THR A 2 50.77 72.74 37.96
C THR A 2 50.30 72.12 36.66
N THR A 3 50.35 70.79 36.56
CA THR A 3 49.63 70.04 35.53
C THR A 3 48.55 69.25 36.24
N GLU A 4 47.30 69.72 36.09
CA GLU A 4 46.08 69.01 36.45
C GLU A 4 46.01 67.65 35.72
N PRO A 5 45.49 66.59 36.35
CA PRO A 5 45.22 65.33 35.67
C PRO A 5 43.87 65.38 34.94
N ASP A 6 43.88 64.93 33.68
CA ASP A 6 42.73 64.73 32.79
C ASP A 6 41.55 64.00 33.48
N THR A 7 40.47 64.71 33.74
CA THR A 7 39.17 64.17 34.17
C THR A 7 38.15 64.09 33.03
N ALA A 8 38.52 64.51 31.82
CA ALA A 8 37.62 64.60 30.67
C ALA A 8 37.30 63.25 30.00
N SER A 9 38.05 62.19 30.32
CA SER A 9 37.89 60.90 29.62
C SER A 9 36.73 60.05 30.15
N GLY A 10 36.30 60.22 31.41
CA GLY A 10 35.30 59.33 32.05
C GLY A 10 33.85 59.53 31.60
N GLY A 11 33.44 60.75 31.21
CA GLY A 11 32.06 61.06 30.83
C GLY A 11 31.68 60.67 29.39
N ASP A 12 32.65 60.65 28.48
CA ASP A 12 32.40 60.29 27.07
C ASP A 12 32.20 58.78 26.89
N TYR A 13 32.89 57.95 27.70
CA TYR A 13 32.68 56.51 27.72
C TYR A 13 31.28 56.13 28.23
N ASP A 14 30.76 56.85 29.22
CA ASP A 14 29.44 56.58 29.81
C ASP A 14 28.33 56.77 28.77
N HIS A 15 28.39 57.87 28.02
CA HIS A 15 27.41 58.17 26.95
C HIS A 15 27.49 57.24 25.73
N ASP A 16 28.68 56.73 25.36
CA ASP A 16 28.78 55.69 24.31
C ASP A 16 28.18 54.37 24.79
N MET A 17 28.41 54.00 26.05
CA MET A 17 27.84 52.78 26.63
C MET A 17 26.31 52.85 26.71
N ASP A 18 25.74 54.00 27.06
CA ASP A 18 24.28 54.21 27.05
C ASP A 18 23.66 53.98 25.67
N ARG A 19 24.28 54.49 24.60
CA ARG A 19 23.78 54.31 23.22
C ARG A 19 23.85 52.85 22.78
N ARG A 20 24.93 52.15 23.14
CA ARG A 20 25.08 50.71 22.86
C ARG A 20 24.06 49.90 23.63
N MET A 21 23.81 50.24 24.90
CA MET A 21 22.80 49.60 25.73
C MET A 21 21.41 49.74 25.11
N MET A 22 21.01 50.96 24.75
CA MET A 22 19.72 51.21 24.10
C MET A 22 19.58 50.42 22.77
N THR A 23 20.66 50.34 22.00
CA THR A 23 20.66 49.56 20.75
C THR A 23 20.50 48.06 21.00
N LEU A 24 21.09 47.53 22.07
CA LEU A 24 20.96 46.13 22.45
C LEU A 24 19.55 45.80 22.97
N GLU A 25 18.96 46.68 23.76
CA GLU A 25 17.57 46.53 24.26
C GLU A 25 16.58 46.46 23.09
N VAL A 26 16.67 47.38 22.13
CA VAL A 26 15.82 47.38 20.94
C VAL A 26 16.00 46.10 20.11
N LYS A 27 17.25 45.63 19.95
CA LYS A 27 17.51 44.38 19.23
C LYS A 27 16.99 43.17 19.98
N TRP A 28 17.09 43.15 21.31
CA TRP A 28 16.59 42.08 22.15
C TRP A 28 15.07 41.99 22.10
N ASP A 29 14.36 43.12 22.22
CA ASP A 29 12.90 43.19 22.12
C ASP A 29 12.39 42.76 20.73
N ALA A 30 13.17 43.03 19.68
CA ALA A 30 12.87 42.56 18.33
C ALA A 30 13.14 41.06 18.13
N ILE A 31 14.17 40.49 18.77
CA ILE A 31 14.59 39.09 18.57
C ILE A 31 13.76 38.14 19.45
N LEU A 32 13.48 38.50 20.70
CA LEU A 32 12.76 37.65 21.67
C LEU A 32 11.51 36.97 21.11
N PRO A 33 10.55 37.68 20.47
CA PRO A 33 9.33 37.06 19.96
C PRO A 33 9.55 36.16 18.72
N THR A 34 10.72 36.23 18.08
CA THR A 34 11.05 35.36 16.92
C THR A 34 11.69 34.04 17.34
N LEU A 35 12.12 33.93 18.59
CA LEU A 35 12.72 32.71 19.13
C LEU A 35 11.62 31.70 19.44
N ALA A 36 11.79 30.47 18.95
CA ALA A 36 10.92 29.36 19.30
C ALA A 36 10.93 29.14 20.82
N THR A 37 9.75 29.02 21.40
CA THR A 37 9.59 28.77 22.83
C THR A 37 9.74 27.29 23.15
N LYS A 38 9.90 26.97 24.43
CA LYS A 38 9.87 25.57 24.90
C LYS A 38 8.51 24.92 24.66
N SER A 39 7.42 25.71 24.58
CA SER A 39 6.08 25.22 24.26
C SER A 39 6.04 24.75 22.81
N ASP A 40 6.48 25.60 21.88
CA ASP A 40 6.52 25.29 20.45
C ASP A 40 7.30 23.99 20.17
N LEU A 41 8.43 23.80 20.87
CA LEU A 41 9.20 22.57 20.75
C LEU A 41 8.47 21.35 21.33
N ALA A 42 7.69 21.51 22.40
CA ALA A 42 6.90 20.43 22.98
C ALA A 42 5.72 20.04 22.10
N GLU A 43 5.06 21.03 21.47
CA GLU A 43 4.01 20.86 20.48
C GLU A 43 4.54 20.12 19.26
N LEU A 44 5.63 20.58 18.65
CA LEU A 44 6.27 19.90 17.51
C LEU A 44 6.69 18.46 17.84
N ARG A 45 7.20 18.20 19.05
CA ARG A 45 7.52 16.83 19.49
C ARG A 45 6.28 15.94 19.60
N THR A 46 5.14 16.53 19.95
CA THR A 46 3.86 15.82 20.05
C THR A 46 3.33 15.52 18.66
N GLU A 47 3.27 16.52 17.78
CA GLU A 47 2.87 16.35 16.37
C GLU A 47 3.73 15.30 15.65
N ILE A 48 5.07 15.33 15.82
CA ILE A 48 5.97 14.33 15.24
C ILE A 48 5.66 12.92 15.76
N ARG A 49 5.26 12.77 17.03
CA ARG A 49 4.88 11.47 17.58
C ARG A 49 3.54 11.02 17.00
N GLU A 50 2.57 11.91 16.91
CA GLU A 50 1.25 11.62 16.34
C GLU A 50 1.36 11.18 14.88
N VAL A 51 2.03 11.96 14.03
CA VAL A 51 2.29 11.59 12.62
C VAL A 51 3.02 10.25 12.54
N ARG A 52 4.03 10.01 13.38
CA ARG A 52 4.72 8.70 13.40
C ARG A 52 3.76 7.56 13.73
N THR A 53 2.88 7.75 14.71
CA THR A 53 1.91 6.71 15.11
C THR A 53 0.86 6.47 14.02
N GLU A 54 0.37 7.52 13.39
CA GLU A 54 -0.60 7.44 12.29
C GLU A 54 -0.01 6.71 11.09
N VAL A 55 1.21 7.09 10.67
CA VAL A 55 1.91 6.39 9.58
C VAL A 55 2.12 4.91 9.89
N HIS A 56 2.51 4.55 11.12
CA HIS A 56 2.64 3.13 11.49
C HIS A 56 1.31 2.37 11.44
N LYS A 57 0.23 3.04 11.85
CA LYS A 57 -1.12 2.47 11.82
C LYS A 57 -1.57 2.25 10.38
N GLU A 58 -1.49 3.27 9.52
CA GLU A 58 -1.88 3.19 8.11
C GLU A 58 -1.07 2.12 7.35
N ILE A 59 0.25 2.05 7.57
CA ILE A 59 1.09 0.98 7.00
C ILE A 59 0.62 -0.41 7.45
N GLY A 60 0.23 -0.54 8.72
CA GLY A 60 -0.34 -1.77 9.27
C GLY A 60 -1.66 -2.14 8.57
N GLU A 61 -2.56 -1.18 8.42
CA GLU A 61 -3.87 -1.36 7.77
C GLU A 61 -3.70 -1.75 6.30
N VAL A 62 -2.87 -1.04 5.53
CA VAL A 62 -2.56 -1.37 4.13
C VAL A 62 -1.98 -2.77 3.99
N ARG A 63 -1.06 -3.16 4.90
CA ARG A 63 -0.51 -4.52 4.92
C ARG A 63 -1.61 -5.56 5.14
N THR A 64 -2.52 -5.32 6.08
CA THR A 64 -3.62 -6.26 6.35
C THR A 64 -4.59 -6.37 5.17
N GLU A 65 -4.90 -5.26 4.51
CA GLU A 65 -5.78 -5.25 3.34
C GLU A 65 -5.15 -6.00 2.17
N MET A 66 -3.87 -5.76 1.87
CA MET A 66 -3.17 -6.53 0.84
C MET A 66 -3.15 -8.03 1.12
N GLN A 67 -2.93 -8.46 2.37
CA GLN A 67 -2.96 -9.89 2.71
C GLN A 67 -4.37 -10.48 2.52
N ARG A 68 -5.40 -9.71 2.87
CA ARG A 68 -6.80 -10.10 2.70
C ARG A 68 -7.17 -10.23 1.22
N GLU A 69 -6.91 -9.21 0.41
CA GLU A 69 -7.22 -9.21 -1.01
C GLU A 69 -6.44 -10.28 -1.76
N PHE A 70 -5.14 -10.46 -1.46
CA PHE A 70 -4.35 -11.54 -2.05
C PHE A 70 -4.91 -12.93 -1.70
N GLY A 71 -5.34 -13.12 -0.45
CA GLY A 71 -6.03 -14.34 -0.01
C GLY A 71 -7.35 -14.57 -0.77
N ALA A 72 -8.14 -13.52 -0.96
CA ALA A 72 -9.40 -13.56 -1.71
C ALA A 72 -9.16 -13.94 -3.19
N VAL A 73 -8.23 -13.25 -3.86
CA VAL A 73 -7.85 -13.55 -5.25
C VAL A 73 -7.39 -14.99 -5.41
N ARG A 74 -6.56 -15.50 -4.48
CA ARG A 74 -6.12 -16.91 -4.51
C ARG A 74 -7.30 -17.87 -4.38
N ALA A 75 -8.26 -17.58 -3.50
CA ALA A 75 -9.45 -18.40 -3.33
C ALA A 75 -10.36 -18.37 -4.58
N GLU A 76 -10.53 -17.21 -5.21
CA GLU A 76 -11.29 -17.05 -6.45
C GLU A 76 -10.66 -17.83 -7.61
N ILE A 77 -9.34 -17.75 -7.78
CA ILE A 77 -8.61 -18.53 -8.79
C ILE A 77 -8.80 -20.03 -8.56
N GLN A 78 -8.66 -20.52 -7.33
CA GLN A 78 -8.86 -21.94 -7.03
C GLN A 78 -10.29 -22.39 -7.34
N LYS A 79 -11.28 -21.56 -7.00
CA LYS A 79 -12.69 -21.83 -7.32
C LYS A 79 -12.92 -21.89 -8.83
N GLY A 80 -12.35 -20.92 -9.58
CA GLY A 80 -12.44 -20.87 -11.04
C GLY A 80 -11.80 -22.07 -11.72
N ILE A 81 -10.63 -22.51 -11.25
CA ILE A 81 -9.95 -23.72 -11.72
C ILE A 81 -10.82 -24.96 -11.46
N ASN A 82 -11.33 -25.12 -10.23
CA ASN A 82 -12.13 -26.29 -9.87
C ASN A 82 -13.41 -26.39 -10.70
N GLU A 83 -14.11 -25.27 -10.92
CA GLU A 83 -15.31 -25.23 -11.73
C GLU A 83 -14.99 -25.58 -13.20
N THR A 84 -13.93 -24.99 -13.76
CA THR A 84 -13.48 -25.26 -15.13
C THR A 84 -13.08 -26.73 -15.31
N GLN A 85 -12.35 -27.30 -14.34
CA GLN A 85 -11.99 -28.71 -14.33
C GLN A 85 -13.21 -29.62 -14.24
N ARG A 86 -14.21 -29.29 -13.43
CA ARG A 86 -15.45 -30.09 -13.32
C ARG A 86 -16.15 -30.20 -14.67
N TRP A 87 -16.31 -29.08 -15.37
CA TRP A 87 -16.93 -29.06 -16.69
C TRP A 87 -16.08 -29.79 -17.73
N MET A 88 -14.76 -29.59 -17.72
CA MET A 88 -13.83 -30.28 -18.63
C MET A 88 -13.88 -31.80 -18.45
N ILE A 89 -13.89 -32.30 -17.22
CA ILE A 89 -13.99 -33.74 -16.94
C ILE A 89 -15.34 -34.27 -17.42
N ALA A 90 -16.43 -33.55 -17.16
CA ALA A 90 -17.77 -33.96 -17.60
C ALA A 90 -17.86 -34.07 -19.13
N THR A 91 -17.32 -33.11 -19.88
CA THR A 91 -17.33 -33.15 -21.35
C THR A 91 -16.44 -34.26 -21.91
N VAL A 92 -15.26 -34.49 -21.31
CA VAL A 92 -14.36 -35.58 -21.71
C VAL A 92 -15.01 -36.94 -21.47
N ILE A 93 -15.60 -37.17 -20.30
CA ILE A 93 -16.31 -38.43 -20.00
C ILE A 93 -17.49 -38.63 -20.97
N GLY A 94 -18.30 -37.60 -21.17
CA GLY A 94 -19.42 -37.65 -22.10
C GLY A 94 -18.99 -37.98 -23.53
N LEU A 95 -17.88 -37.41 -24.00
CA LEU A 95 -17.28 -37.72 -25.29
C LEU A 95 -16.93 -39.20 -25.40
N PHE A 96 -16.22 -39.76 -24.42
CA PHE A 96 -15.82 -41.17 -24.44
C PHE A 96 -17.02 -42.12 -24.38
N ILE A 97 -18.02 -41.83 -23.54
CA ILE A 97 -19.25 -42.63 -23.46
C ILE A 97 -20.01 -42.58 -24.79
N GLY A 98 -20.14 -41.39 -25.39
CA GLY A 98 -20.79 -41.20 -26.69
C GLY A 98 -20.08 -41.97 -27.81
N PHE A 99 -18.74 -41.88 -27.87
CA PHE A 99 -17.93 -42.63 -28.84
C PHE A 99 -18.03 -44.15 -28.65
N ALA A 100 -17.99 -44.64 -27.40
CA ALA A 100 -18.12 -46.07 -27.11
C ALA A 100 -19.50 -46.61 -27.54
N GLY A 101 -20.58 -45.87 -27.27
CA GLY A 101 -21.92 -46.22 -27.72
C GLY A 101 -22.04 -46.28 -29.25
N LEU A 102 -21.45 -45.31 -29.95
CA LEU A 102 -21.43 -45.29 -31.42
C LEU A 102 -20.62 -46.47 -31.99
N PHE A 103 -19.46 -46.77 -31.40
CA PHE A 103 -18.62 -47.90 -31.83
C PHE A 103 -19.33 -49.25 -31.67
N LEU A 104 -20.04 -49.44 -30.55
CA LEU A 104 -20.87 -50.63 -30.31
C LEU A 104 -22.03 -50.74 -31.31
N ALA A 105 -22.69 -49.63 -31.63
CA ALA A 105 -23.74 -49.62 -32.65
C ALA A 105 -23.20 -50.01 -34.03
N MET A 106 -22.03 -49.48 -34.41
CA MET A 106 -21.37 -49.81 -35.67
C MET A 106 -21.02 -51.31 -35.76
N THR A 107 -20.49 -51.89 -34.68
CA THR A 107 -20.19 -53.34 -34.62
C THR A 107 -21.46 -54.21 -34.71
N ASN A 108 -22.59 -53.74 -34.18
CA ASN A 108 -23.86 -54.45 -34.31
C ASN A 108 -24.41 -54.42 -35.75
N THR A 109 -24.22 -53.35 -36.51
CA THR A 109 -24.69 -53.25 -37.91
C THR A 109 -23.91 -54.11 -38.90
N LEU A 110 -22.69 -54.53 -38.54
CA LEU A 110 -21.87 -55.44 -39.34
C LEU A 110 -22.30 -56.91 -39.17
N ARG A 111 -23.28 -57.21 -38.32
CA ARG A 111 -23.85 -58.56 -38.21
C ARG A 111 -24.67 -58.85 -39.47
N PRO A 112 -24.28 -59.80 -40.34
CA PRO A 112 -24.97 -60.06 -41.59
C PRO A 112 -26.41 -60.50 -41.29
N GLN A 113 -27.39 -59.82 -41.88
CA GLN A 113 -28.77 -60.31 -41.88
C GLN A 113 -28.79 -61.68 -42.58
N PRO A 114 -29.51 -62.69 -42.03
CA PRO A 114 -29.71 -63.94 -42.74
C PRO A 114 -30.43 -63.62 -44.06
N VAL A 115 -29.71 -63.74 -45.17
CA VAL A 115 -30.28 -63.64 -46.52
C VAL A 115 -31.43 -64.62 -46.57
N ALA A 116 -32.66 -64.11 -46.61
CA ALA A 116 -33.83 -64.91 -46.88
C ALA A 116 -33.64 -65.49 -48.28
N VAL A 117 -33.21 -66.76 -48.35
CA VAL A 117 -33.12 -67.52 -49.58
C VAL A 117 -34.54 -67.59 -50.13
N SER A 118 -34.84 -66.71 -51.10
CA SER A 118 -36.07 -66.79 -51.87
C SER A 118 -36.06 -68.12 -52.61
N ALA A 119 -36.85 -69.07 -52.10
CA ALA A 119 -37.03 -70.36 -52.71
C ALA A 119 -37.44 -70.19 -54.19
N PRO A 120 -36.83 -70.93 -55.14
CA PRO A 120 -37.23 -70.87 -56.53
C PRO A 120 -38.65 -71.41 -56.66
N ALA A 121 -39.59 -70.52 -57.00
CA ALA A 121 -40.91 -70.93 -57.43
C ALA A 121 -40.80 -71.51 -58.85
N ARG A 122 -40.91 -72.84 -58.89
CA ARG A 122 -41.24 -73.75 -60.02
C ARG A 122 -41.11 -73.22 -61.45
#